data_AF-A0A3B9G6G1-F1
#
_entry.id   AF-A0A3B9G6G1-F1
#
_cell.length_a   1.000
_cell.length_b   1.000
_cell.length_c   1.000
_cell.angle_alpha   90.00
_cell.angle_beta   90.00
_cell.angle_gamma   90.00
#
_symmetry.space_group_name_H-M   'P 1'
#
loop_
_entity.id
_entity.type
_entity.pdbx_description
1 polymer ?
#
loop_
_entity_poly.entity_id
_entity_poly.type
_entity_poly.pdbx_seq_one_letter_code
_entity_poly.pdbx_strand_id
1 'polypeptide(L)'
;LTKISSKSAVRVLLPKEDPETQSGLFRWVAILTGSKNALKGVGFLLGGVLLASLGFQWSLWVMAIALGLVLLSSIFGLQGNLGRSKQKTKFQELFSKSREINVLSFARFFLFASRDIWFVVALPVFLSAHLGWDFTAIGSFMAIWVIGYGIVQASAPAIAKKKGDVGRTATTTLAWGIALTMVTVAIAVGVQFEWNLTKTVLGGLILFGIVFAMNSALHSYLILAYSDSDKAALNVGFYYMANAGGRLFGTLLSGLIYQWHGLSGCMWTSSICVIIAASTVVALPRNRDRVNPVS
;
A
#
# COMPACT_ATOMS: atom_id res chain seq x y z
N LEU A 1 0.72 -13.48 13.90
CA LEU A 1 1.53 -13.32 12.66
C LEU A 1 1.80 -11.84 12.40
N THR A 2 3.01 -11.35 12.69
CA THR A 2 3.37 -9.96 12.37
C THR A 2 3.61 -9.82 10.87
N LYS A 3 3.34 -8.62 10.33
CA LYS A 3 3.40 -8.31 8.88
C LYS A 3 4.74 -8.68 8.21
N ILE A 4 5.81 -8.75 8.99
CA ILE A 4 7.17 -9.08 8.55
C ILE A 4 7.32 -10.60 8.44
N SER A 5 6.92 -11.36 9.47
CA SER A 5 7.04 -12.82 9.52
C SER A 5 6.24 -13.51 8.41
N SER A 6 5.03 -13.03 8.10
CA SER A 6 4.18 -13.64 7.07
C SER A 6 4.74 -13.50 5.65
N LYS A 7 5.47 -12.42 5.37
CA LYS A 7 6.02 -12.16 4.02
C LYS A 7 7.41 -12.74 3.84
N SER A 8 8.24 -12.80 4.88
CA SER A 8 9.51 -13.51 4.83
C SER A 8 9.32 -15.02 4.77
N ALA A 9 8.31 -15.57 5.45
CA ALA A 9 8.00 -17.01 5.42
C ALA A 9 7.68 -17.52 4.00
N VAL A 10 7.02 -16.72 3.16
CA VAL A 10 6.70 -17.10 1.76
C VAL A 10 7.96 -17.37 0.95
N ARG A 11 9.04 -16.63 1.20
CA ARG A 11 10.32 -16.80 0.49
C ARG A 11 11.12 -18.00 1.03
N VAL A 12 10.84 -18.43 2.26
CA VAL A 12 11.41 -19.65 2.88
C VAL A 12 10.64 -20.90 2.47
N LEU A 13 9.34 -20.76 2.17
CA LEU A 13 8.45 -21.86 1.77
C LEU A 13 8.47 -22.16 0.26
N LEU A 14 9.15 -21.34 -0.56
CA LEU A 14 9.29 -21.58 -2.00
C LEU A 14 10.60 -22.34 -2.28
N PRO A 15 10.57 -23.47 -3.02
CA PRO A 15 11.77 -24.24 -3.40
C PRO A 15 12.77 -23.34 -4.14
N LYS A 16 14.07 -23.47 -3.82
CA LYS A 16 15.13 -22.59 -4.34
C LYS A 16 15.54 -22.86 -5.80
N GLU A 17 15.02 -23.90 -6.46
CA GLU A 17 15.60 -24.43 -7.71
C GLU A 17 14.61 -24.54 -8.90
N ASP A 18 13.62 -23.64 -9.00
CA ASP A 18 12.72 -23.63 -10.17
C ASP A 18 12.71 -22.26 -10.90
N PRO A 19 12.84 -22.18 -12.23
CA PRO A 19 12.51 -20.97 -12.99
C PRO A 19 11.10 -20.40 -12.68
N GLU A 20 10.18 -21.20 -12.15
CA GLU A 20 8.87 -20.78 -11.63
C GLU A 20 8.92 -20.02 -10.28
N THR A 21 10.05 -20.00 -9.56
CA THR A 21 10.15 -19.43 -8.21
C THR A 21 9.87 -17.93 -8.16
N GLN A 22 10.28 -17.17 -9.20
CA GLN A 22 10.05 -15.72 -9.30
C GLN A 22 8.58 -15.39 -9.62
N SER A 23 7.94 -16.19 -10.48
CA SER A 23 6.51 -16.08 -10.81
C SER A 23 5.63 -16.45 -9.61
N GLY A 24 5.99 -17.53 -8.90
CA GLY A 24 5.37 -17.94 -7.64
C GLY A 24 5.51 -16.89 -6.54
N LEU A 25 6.69 -16.27 -6.42
CA LEU A 25 6.92 -15.18 -5.46
C LEU A 25 6.01 -13.99 -5.73
N PHE A 26 5.91 -13.52 -6.98
CA PHE A 26 4.99 -12.42 -7.31
C PHE A 26 3.54 -12.78 -6.99
N ARG A 27 3.11 -13.98 -7.37
CA ARG A 27 1.76 -14.50 -7.12
C ARG A 27 1.40 -14.48 -5.64
N TRP A 28 2.22 -15.10 -4.80
CA TRP A 28 1.96 -15.18 -3.36
C TRP A 28 2.00 -13.81 -2.67
N VAL A 29 2.93 -12.95 -3.06
CA VAL A 29 3.05 -11.60 -2.47
C VAL A 29 1.86 -10.73 -2.83
N ALA A 30 1.39 -10.81 -4.07
CA ALA A 30 0.20 -10.10 -4.51
C ALA A 30 -1.04 -10.60 -3.78
N ILE A 31 -1.27 -11.93 -3.72
CA ILE A 31 -2.40 -12.53 -3.00
C ILE A 31 -2.38 -12.09 -1.53
N LEU A 32 -1.27 -12.27 -0.82
CA LEU A 32 -1.19 -11.91 0.61
C LEU A 32 -1.41 -10.41 0.85
N THR A 33 -0.91 -9.56 -0.05
CA THR A 33 -1.08 -8.10 0.09
C THR A 33 -2.51 -7.68 -0.23
N GLY A 34 -3.09 -8.24 -1.27
CA GLY A 34 -4.48 -8.02 -1.67
C GLY A 34 -5.46 -8.50 -0.59
N SER A 35 -5.34 -9.75 -0.12
CA SER A 35 -6.16 -10.30 0.96
C SER A 35 -6.06 -9.49 2.25
N LYS A 36 -4.86 -9.00 2.59
CA LYS A 36 -4.69 -8.09 3.74
C LYS A 36 -5.47 -6.78 3.56
N ASN A 37 -5.52 -6.24 2.35
CA ASN A 37 -6.29 -5.01 2.10
C ASN A 37 -7.79 -5.29 2.06
N ALA A 38 -8.22 -6.42 1.49
CA ALA A 38 -9.62 -6.85 1.56
C ALA A 38 -10.11 -7.01 3.01
N LEU A 39 -9.33 -7.66 3.87
CA LEU A 39 -9.62 -7.77 5.31
C LEU A 39 -9.72 -6.41 6.01
N LYS A 40 -8.93 -5.41 5.60
CA LYS A 40 -9.11 -4.04 6.13
C LYS A 40 -10.45 -3.45 5.71
N GLY A 41 -10.90 -3.70 4.48
CA GLY A 41 -12.20 -3.25 4.02
C GLY A 41 -13.34 -3.90 4.79
N VAL A 42 -13.25 -5.20 5.10
CA VAL A 42 -14.18 -5.87 6.04
C VAL A 42 -14.14 -5.20 7.42
N GLY A 43 -12.95 -4.88 7.91
CA GLY A 43 -12.78 -4.12 9.16
C GLY A 43 -13.44 -2.73 9.12
N PHE A 44 -13.36 -2.00 8.00
CA PHE A 44 -14.08 -0.73 7.81
C PHE A 44 -15.59 -0.91 7.86
N LEU A 45 -16.12 -1.96 7.23
CA LEU A 45 -17.54 -2.27 7.27
C LEU A 45 -18.01 -2.58 8.70
N LEU A 46 -17.30 -3.45 9.41
CA LEU A 46 -17.60 -3.79 10.80
C LEU A 46 -17.49 -2.57 11.73
N GLY A 47 -16.48 -1.72 11.51
CA GLY A 47 -16.34 -0.47 12.25
C GLY A 47 -17.50 0.50 12.00
N GLY A 48 -17.96 0.61 10.76
CA GLY A 48 -19.16 1.38 10.41
C GLY A 48 -20.42 0.85 11.08
N VAL A 49 -20.62 -0.47 11.07
CA VAL A 49 -21.74 -1.13 11.77
C VAL A 49 -21.68 -0.87 13.28
N LEU A 50 -20.52 -1.02 13.91
CA LEU A 50 -20.35 -0.73 15.33
C LEU A 50 -20.69 0.73 15.65
N LEU A 51 -20.17 1.67 14.85
CA LEU A 51 -20.40 3.11 15.05
C LEU A 51 -21.89 3.45 14.92
N ALA A 52 -22.58 2.90 13.91
CA ALA A 52 -23.99 3.14 13.67
C ALA A 52 -24.90 2.51 14.73
N SER A 53 -24.52 1.35 15.28
CA SER A 53 -25.35 0.61 16.24
C SER A 53 -25.11 0.97 17.70
N LEU A 54 -23.85 1.18 18.08
CA LEU A 54 -23.44 1.38 19.49
C LEU A 54 -22.95 2.80 19.77
N GLY A 55 -22.76 3.63 18.73
CA GLY A 55 -22.14 4.94 18.86
C GLY A 55 -20.63 4.86 19.11
N PHE A 56 -20.00 6.04 19.16
CA PHE A 56 -18.53 6.14 19.14
C PHE A 56 -17.85 5.50 20.35
N GLN A 57 -18.29 5.84 21.57
CA GLN A 57 -17.62 5.40 22.81
C GLN A 57 -17.68 3.88 23.01
N TRP A 58 -18.85 3.28 22.81
CA TRP A 58 -19.01 1.83 22.96
C TRP A 58 -18.30 1.04 21.86
N SER A 59 -18.24 1.58 20.64
CA SER A 59 -17.44 1.00 19.55
C SER A 59 -15.96 0.89 19.92
N LEU A 60 -15.41 1.93 20.57
CA LEU A 60 -14.02 1.92 21.04
C LEU A 60 -13.79 0.84 22.12
N TRP A 61 -14.71 0.71 23.08
CA TRP A 61 -14.62 -0.33 24.11
C TRP A 61 -14.66 -1.75 23.54
N VAL A 62 -15.57 -2.02 22.60
CA VAL A 62 -15.67 -3.33 21.93
C VAL A 62 -14.36 -3.65 21.21
N MET A 63 -13.80 -2.69 20.46
CA MET A 63 -12.51 -2.89 19.78
C MET A 63 -11.35 -3.11 20.75
N ALA A 64 -11.33 -2.39 21.87
CA ALA A 64 -10.30 -2.54 22.90
C ALA A 64 -10.36 -3.93 23.57
N ILE A 65 -11.55 -4.40 23.92
CA ILE A 65 -11.77 -5.73 24.51
C ILE A 65 -11.35 -6.82 23.51
N ALA A 66 -11.78 -6.73 22.25
CA ALA A 66 -11.41 -7.69 21.22
C ALA A 66 -9.88 -7.77 21.02
N LEU A 67 -9.19 -6.63 20.98
CA LEU A 67 -7.73 -6.59 20.93
C LEU A 67 -7.08 -7.17 22.19
N GLY A 68 -7.65 -6.90 23.37
CA GLY A 68 -7.22 -7.49 24.63
C GLY A 68 -7.29 -9.01 24.62
N LEU A 69 -8.39 -9.58 24.12
CA LEU A 69 -8.54 -11.03 23.96
C LEU A 69 -7.49 -11.60 22.99
N VAL A 70 -7.26 -10.97 21.85
CA VAL A 70 -6.22 -11.39 20.89
C VAL A 70 -4.82 -11.35 21.52
N LEU A 71 -4.54 -10.32 22.32
CA LEU A 71 -3.27 -10.19 23.05
C LEU A 71 -3.11 -11.33 24.06
N LEU A 72 -4.12 -11.60 24.88
CA LEU A 72 -4.10 -12.69 25.85
C LEU A 72 -3.90 -14.04 25.15
N SER A 73 -4.67 -14.34 24.11
CA SER A 73 -4.48 -15.55 23.30
C SER A 73 -3.07 -15.65 22.71
N SER A 74 -2.46 -14.53 22.31
CA SER A 74 -1.09 -14.51 21.80
C SER A 74 -0.06 -14.77 22.89
N ILE A 75 -0.24 -14.24 24.10
CA ILE A 75 0.67 -14.48 25.23
C ILE A 75 0.67 -15.97 25.61
N PHE A 76 -0.50 -16.60 25.65
CA PHE A 76 -0.62 -18.01 26.05
C PHE A 76 -0.35 -19.01 24.92
N GLY A 77 -0.62 -18.63 23.66
CA GLY A 77 -0.53 -19.53 22.51
C GLY A 77 0.79 -19.48 21.73
N LEU A 78 1.60 -18.42 21.88
CA LEU A 78 2.83 -18.26 21.10
C LEU A 78 4.01 -18.96 21.78
N GLN A 79 4.47 -20.08 21.21
CA GLN A 79 5.64 -20.80 21.69
C GLN A 79 6.93 -19.96 21.49
N GLY A 80 7.76 -19.87 22.54
CA GLY A 80 8.90 -18.94 22.64
C GLY A 80 10.07 -19.13 21.66
N ASN A 81 9.98 -20.09 20.73
CA ASN A 81 11.05 -20.47 19.81
C ASN A 81 10.87 -19.97 18.36
N LEU A 82 9.84 -19.16 18.07
CA LEU A 82 9.63 -18.57 16.74
C LEU A 82 10.61 -17.39 16.48
N GLY A 83 11.67 -17.66 15.73
CA GLY A 83 12.42 -16.64 14.97
C GLY A 83 13.16 -15.59 15.79
N ARG A 84 13.72 -15.95 16.97
CA ARG A 84 14.65 -15.07 17.69
C ARG A 84 15.86 -14.78 16.82
N SER A 85 15.98 -13.53 16.35
CA SER A 85 17.23 -13.02 15.78
C SER A 85 18.33 -13.12 16.85
N LYS A 86 19.41 -13.83 16.54
CA LYS A 86 20.54 -14.01 17.46
C LYS A 86 21.38 -12.74 17.66
N GLN A 87 21.12 -11.67 16.89
CA GLN A 87 21.81 -10.39 17.00
C GLN A 87 20.84 -9.25 17.33
N LYS A 88 21.25 -8.40 18.30
CA LYS A 88 20.66 -7.08 18.54
C LYS A 88 21.08 -6.16 17.39
N THR A 89 20.17 -5.91 16.45
CA THR A 89 20.40 -4.98 15.35
C THR A 89 20.43 -3.54 15.86
N LYS A 90 21.44 -2.76 15.44
CA LYS A 90 21.55 -1.34 15.80
C LYS A 90 20.62 -0.50 14.92
N PHE A 91 20.14 0.64 15.41
CA PHE A 91 19.22 1.51 14.64
C PHE A 91 19.79 1.96 13.28
N GLN A 92 21.11 2.18 13.20
CA GLN A 92 21.80 2.51 11.95
C GLN A 92 21.78 1.37 10.92
N GLU A 93 21.65 0.12 11.35
CA GLU A 93 21.55 -1.06 10.47
C GLU A 93 20.14 -1.26 9.93
N LEU A 94 19.16 -0.49 10.40
CA LEU A 94 17.80 -0.49 9.85
C LEU A 94 17.71 0.23 8.51
N PHE A 95 18.67 1.10 8.18
CA PHE A 95 18.76 1.74 6.87
C PHE A 95 19.37 0.77 5.85
N SER A 96 18.76 0.67 4.67
CA SER A 96 19.30 -0.20 3.64
C SER A 96 20.60 0.38 3.05
N LYS A 97 21.60 -0.47 2.86
CA LYS A 97 22.84 -0.12 2.16
C LYS A 97 22.71 -0.25 0.63
N SER A 98 21.61 -0.82 0.12
CA SER A 98 21.36 -0.97 -1.31
C SER A 98 20.71 0.29 -1.88
N ARG A 99 21.26 0.78 -3.01
CA ARG A 99 20.72 1.91 -3.75
C ARG A 99 19.31 1.60 -4.25
N GLU A 100 19.08 0.40 -4.77
CA GLU A 100 17.81 -0.06 -5.34
C GLU A 100 16.71 -0.05 -4.29
N ILE A 101 17.02 -0.53 -3.08
CA ILE A 101 16.07 -0.56 -1.97
C ILE A 101 15.79 0.85 -1.46
N ASN A 102 16.78 1.73 -1.39
CA ASN A 102 16.58 3.12 -0.99
C ASN A 102 15.69 3.88 -2.00
N VAL A 103 15.99 3.76 -3.30
CA VAL A 103 15.20 4.34 -4.39
C VAL A 103 13.76 3.81 -4.35
N LEU A 104 13.58 2.49 -4.23
CA LEU A 104 12.26 1.88 -4.19
C LEU A 104 11.46 2.27 -2.94
N SER A 105 12.14 2.40 -1.79
CA SER A 105 11.53 2.82 -0.52
C SER A 105 11.11 4.29 -0.56
N PHE A 106 11.92 5.16 -1.14
CA PHE A 106 11.58 6.57 -1.36
C PHE A 106 10.39 6.72 -2.30
N ALA A 107 10.42 6.03 -3.45
CA ALA A 107 9.27 6.01 -4.37
C ALA A 107 8.01 5.49 -3.67
N ARG A 108 8.15 4.46 -2.82
CA ARG A 108 7.04 3.88 -2.06
C ARG A 108 6.44 4.84 -1.04
N PHE A 109 7.27 5.65 -0.38
CA PHE A 109 6.82 6.69 0.53
C PHE A 109 5.84 7.63 -0.18
N PHE A 110 6.27 8.23 -1.30
CA PHE A 110 5.45 9.18 -2.04
C PHE A 110 4.26 8.55 -2.75
N LEU A 111 4.39 7.30 -3.20
CA LEU A 111 3.25 6.55 -3.73
C LEU A 111 2.15 6.39 -2.67
N PHE A 112 2.48 5.98 -1.44
CA PHE A 112 1.44 5.84 -0.42
C PHE A 112 0.95 7.18 0.15
N ALA A 113 1.81 8.20 0.19
CA ALA A 113 1.41 9.56 0.49
C ALA A 113 0.37 10.04 -0.52
N SER A 114 0.60 9.86 -1.82
CA SER A 114 -0.31 10.37 -2.84
C SER A 114 -1.74 9.87 -2.67
N ARG A 115 -1.93 8.59 -2.35
CA ARG A 115 -3.25 8.06 -2.03
C ARG A 115 -3.79 8.66 -0.73
N ASP A 116 -3.02 8.60 0.35
CA ASP A 116 -3.52 8.92 1.69
C ASP A 116 -3.85 10.43 1.85
N ILE A 117 -3.21 11.31 1.06
CA ILE A 117 -3.47 12.76 1.00
C ILE A 117 -4.93 13.10 0.67
N TRP A 118 -5.59 12.35 -0.19
CA TRP A 118 -6.97 12.69 -0.57
C TRP A 118 -7.97 11.62 -0.12
N PHE A 119 -7.55 10.36 0.01
CA PHE A 119 -8.44 9.26 0.35
C PHE A 119 -8.84 9.20 1.82
N VAL A 120 -7.93 9.49 2.77
CA VAL A 120 -8.13 9.11 4.18
C VAL A 120 -9.04 10.07 4.94
N VAL A 121 -8.80 11.38 4.82
CA VAL A 121 -9.57 12.41 5.55
C VAL A 121 -10.36 13.28 4.58
N ALA A 122 -9.70 13.84 3.58
CA ALA A 122 -10.30 14.78 2.64
C ALA A 122 -11.53 14.21 1.92
N LEU A 123 -11.45 12.99 1.37
CA LEU A 123 -12.56 12.37 0.65
C LEU A 123 -13.78 12.11 1.55
N PRO A 124 -13.70 11.44 2.71
CA PRO A 124 -14.85 11.30 3.61
C PRO A 124 -15.49 12.64 4.00
N VAL A 125 -14.67 13.65 4.33
CA VAL A 125 -15.17 14.98 4.68
C VAL A 125 -15.86 15.63 3.48
N PHE A 126 -15.30 15.48 2.28
CA PHE A 126 -15.90 15.98 1.04
C PHE A 126 -17.24 15.30 0.75
N LEU A 127 -17.32 13.96 0.83
CA LEU A 127 -18.56 13.21 0.60
C LEU A 127 -19.66 13.62 1.57
N SER A 128 -19.31 13.87 2.84
CA SER A 128 -20.26 14.35 3.84
C SER A 128 -20.67 15.80 3.59
N ALA A 129 -19.72 16.72 3.46
CA ALA A 129 -19.99 18.15 3.42
C ALA A 129 -20.55 18.64 2.07
N HIS A 130 -20.13 18.06 0.95
CA HIS A 130 -20.54 18.50 -0.39
C HIS A 130 -21.60 17.61 -1.02
N LEU A 131 -21.55 16.29 -0.79
CA LEU A 131 -22.53 15.35 -1.36
C LEU A 131 -23.63 14.93 -0.37
N GLY A 132 -23.55 15.37 0.89
CA GLY A 132 -24.55 15.08 1.92
C GLY A 132 -24.62 13.61 2.31
N TRP A 133 -23.57 12.82 2.07
CA TRP A 133 -23.58 11.40 2.42
C TRP A 133 -23.53 11.22 3.94
N ASP A 134 -24.34 10.30 4.44
CA ASP A 134 -24.29 9.90 5.84
C ASP A 134 -23.06 9.01 6.14
N PHE A 135 -22.78 8.79 7.43
CA PHE A 135 -21.64 8.00 7.87
C PHE A 135 -21.68 6.54 7.38
N THR A 136 -22.88 5.97 7.25
CA THR A 136 -23.05 4.58 6.82
C THR A 136 -22.72 4.42 5.34
N ALA A 137 -23.18 5.35 4.50
CA ALA A 137 -22.90 5.40 3.07
C ALA A 137 -21.40 5.61 2.82
N ILE A 138 -20.77 6.57 3.50
CA ILE A 138 -19.33 6.82 3.40
C ILE A 138 -18.54 5.58 3.85
N GLY A 139 -18.86 5.02 5.02
CA GLY A 139 -18.18 3.84 5.55
C GLY A 139 -18.30 2.63 4.61
N SER A 140 -19.51 2.37 4.09
CA SER A 140 -19.78 1.27 3.16
C SER A 140 -19.05 1.45 1.84
N PHE A 141 -19.09 2.66 1.27
CA PHE A 141 -18.38 2.98 0.04
C PHE A 141 -16.86 2.79 0.19
N MET A 142 -16.28 3.33 1.27
CA MET A 142 -14.85 3.18 1.56
C MET A 142 -14.48 1.71 1.77
N ALA A 143 -15.31 0.93 2.45
CA ALA A 143 -15.11 -0.50 2.64
C ALA A 143 -15.10 -1.27 1.30
N ILE A 144 -16.14 -1.08 0.48
CA ILE A 144 -16.27 -1.71 -0.84
C ILE A 144 -15.07 -1.34 -1.72
N TRP A 145 -14.69 -0.06 -1.73
CA TRP A 145 -13.55 0.40 -2.52
C TRP A 145 -12.24 -0.25 -2.05
N VAL A 146 -11.99 -0.32 -0.74
CA VAL A 146 -10.78 -0.95 -0.19
C VAL A 146 -10.75 -2.46 -0.49
N ILE A 147 -11.91 -3.13 -0.49
CA ILE A 147 -12.05 -4.54 -0.91
C ILE A 147 -11.72 -4.69 -2.39
N GLY A 148 -12.36 -3.91 -3.26
CA GLY A 148 -12.12 -3.94 -4.71
C GLY A 148 -10.66 -3.67 -5.05
N TYR A 149 -10.07 -2.65 -4.43
CA TYR A 149 -8.63 -2.36 -4.49
C TYR A 149 -7.78 -3.58 -4.10
N GLY A 150 -8.14 -4.27 -3.00
CA GLY A 150 -7.47 -5.49 -2.55
C GLY A 150 -7.56 -6.64 -3.56
N ILE A 151 -8.72 -6.83 -4.18
CA ILE A 151 -8.96 -7.85 -5.22
C ILE A 151 -8.10 -7.55 -6.45
N VAL A 152 -8.13 -6.32 -6.97
CA VAL A 152 -7.28 -5.91 -8.10
C VAL A 152 -5.80 -6.15 -7.79
N GLN A 153 -5.37 -5.80 -6.57
CA GLN A 153 -3.99 -6.01 -6.14
C GLN A 153 -3.60 -7.49 -6.09
N ALA A 154 -4.50 -8.38 -5.65
CA ALA A 154 -4.28 -9.82 -5.66
C ALA A 154 -4.20 -10.39 -7.09
N SER A 155 -4.97 -9.81 -8.02
CA SER A 155 -5.03 -10.22 -9.43
C SER A 155 -3.88 -9.66 -10.28
N ALA A 156 -3.08 -8.73 -9.74
CA ALA A 156 -2.00 -8.07 -10.47
C ALA A 156 -1.02 -9.02 -11.20
N PRO A 157 -0.62 -10.19 -10.65
CA PRO A 157 0.22 -11.16 -11.35
C PRO A 157 -0.43 -11.77 -12.59
N ALA A 158 -1.71 -12.11 -12.50
CA ALA A 158 -2.48 -12.65 -13.62
C ALA A 158 -2.66 -11.59 -14.72
N ILE A 159 -2.88 -10.33 -14.33
CA ILE A 159 -3.04 -9.20 -15.25
C ILE A 159 -1.69 -8.83 -15.89
N ALA A 160 -0.60 -8.86 -15.14
CA ALA A 160 0.73 -8.50 -15.63
C ALA A 160 1.36 -9.58 -16.55
N LYS A 161 0.82 -10.82 -16.57
CA LYS A 161 1.23 -11.95 -17.43
C LYS A 161 2.76 -12.07 -17.63
N LYS A 162 3.57 -11.93 -16.57
CA LYS A 162 5.03 -11.81 -16.70
C LYS A 162 5.81 -12.87 -15.93
N LYS A 163 6.65 -13.60 -16.67
CA LYS A 163 7.67 -14.52 -16.17
C LYS A 163 8.89 -13.72 -15.73
N GLY A 164 9.12 -13.64 -14.41
CA GLY A 164 10.41 -13.54 -13.72
C GLY A 164 11.49 -12.49 -14.09
N ASP A 165 11.25 -11.56 -15.01
CA ASP A 165 12.25 -10.55 -15.41
C ASP A 165 12.11 -9.25 -14.59
N VAL A 166 13.08 -9.00 -13.71
CA VAL A 166 13.15 -7.83 -12.82
C VAL A 166 13.27 -6.52 -13.61
N GLY A 167 14.06 -6.49 -14.69
CA GLY A 167 14.29 -5.29 -15.50
C GLY A 167 13.04 -4.86 -16.27
N ARG A 168 12.36 -5.84 -16.87
CA ARG A 168 11.05 -5.61 -17.50
C ARG A 168 9.99 -5.23 -16.47
N THR A 169 10.08 -5.74 -15.24
CA THR A 169 9.17 -5.37 -14.15
C THR A 169 9.39 -3.92 -13.71
N ALA A 170 10.62 -3.44 -13.56
CA ALA A 170 10.91 -2.04 -13.26
C ALA A 170 10.34 -1.08 -14.33
N THR A 171 10.47 -1.43 -15.61
CA THR A 171 9.87 -0.67 -16.73
C THR A 171 8.34 -0.65 -16.65
N THR A 172 7.74 -1.78 -16.27
CA THR A 172 6.29 -1.90 -16.10
C THR A 172 5.79 -1.07 -14.92
N THR A 173 6.54 -1.07 -13.81
CA THR A 173 6.26 -0.21 -12.64
C THR A 173 6.25 1.26 -13.04
N LEU A 174 7.23 1.71 -13.83
CA LEU A 174 7.27 3.07 -14.34
C LEU A 174 6.05 3.38 -15.22
N ALA A 175 5.69 2.50 -16.16
CA ALA A 175 4.54 2.69 -17.03
C ALA A 175 3.22 2.83 -16.23
N TRP A 176 3.01 1.97 -15.23
CA TRP A 176 1.87 2.13 -14.31
C TRP A 176 1.95 3.39 -13.46
N GLY A 177 3.15 3.88 -13.15
CA GLY A 177 3.36 5.15 -12.43
C GLY A 177 3.01 6.38 -13.28
N ILE A 178 3.35 6.35 -14.56
CA ILE A 178 2.96 7.37 -15.54
C ILE A 178 1.44 7.34 -15.74
N ALA A 179 0.85 6.15 -15.90
CA ALA A 179 -0.60 6.00 -15.96
C ALA A 179 -1.29 6.57 -14.71
N LEU A 180 -0.74 6.28 -13.52
CA LEU A 180 -1.27 6.82 -12.27
C LEU A 180 -1.16 8.34 -12.22
N THR A 181 -0.07 8.90 -12.72
CA THR A 181 0.13 10.36 -12.82
C THR A 181 -0.96 10.98 -13.67
N MET A 182 -1.18 10.45 -14.88
CA MET A 182 -2.21 10.95 -15.80
C MET A 182 -3.60 10.90 -15.17
N VAL A 183 -3.94 9.77 -14.53
CA VAL A 183 -5.23 9.63 -13.82
C VAL A 183 -5.36 10.64 -12.68
N THR A 184 -4.34 10.79 -11.84
CA THR A 184 -4.40 11.69 -10.68
C THR A 184 -4.51 13.15 -11.10
N VAL A 185 -3.74 13.56 -12.13
CA VAL A 185 -3.81 14.92 -12.70
C VAL A 185 -5.16 15.16 -13.37
N ALA A 186 -5.71 14.19 -14.10
CA ALA A 186 -7.03 14.34 -14.72
C ALA A 186 -8.13 14.55 -13.66
N ILE A 187 -8.06 13.82 -12.55
CA ILE A 187 -8.98 14.03 -11.42
C ILE A 187 -8.74 15.41 -10.80
N ALA A 188 -7.49 15.83 -10.60
CA ALA A 188 -7.17 17.14 -10.06
C ALA A 188 -7.74 18.29 -10.92
N VAL A 189 -7.58 18.20 -12.24
CA VAL A 189 -8.16 19.14 -13.20
C VAL A 189 -9.68 19.13 -13.14
N GLY A 190 -10.30 17.95 -13.16
CA GLY A 190 -11.76 17.83 -13.08
C GLY A 190 -12.34 18.39 -11.77
N VAL A 191 -11.64 18.21 -10.65
CA VAL A 191 -12.03 18.79 -9.35
C VAL A 191 -11.81 20.31 -9.35
N GLN A 192 -10.68 20.80 -9.87
CA GLN A 192 -10.34 22.23 -9.91
C GLN A 192 -11.35 23.06 -10.71
N PHE A 193 -11.88 22.51 -11.80
CA PHE A 193 -12.90 23.15 -12.64
C PHE A 193 -14.32 22.68 -12.31
N GLU A 194 -14.50 21.92 -11.22
CA GLU A 194 -15.78 21.38 -10.77
C GLU A 194 -16.57 20.62 -11.85
N TRP A 195 -15.86 20.04 -12.83
CA TRP A 195 -16.49 19.36 -13.96
C TRP A 195 -17.11 18.05 -13.50
N ASN A 196 -18.44 18.02 -13.44
CA ASN A 196 -19.24 16.89 -12.95
C ASN A 196 -18.61 16.26 -11.69
N LEU A 197 -18.47 17.09 -10.66
CA LEU A 197 -17.64 16.82 -9.49
C LEU A 197 -17.87 15.43 -8.87
N THR A 198 -19.13 14.98 -8.74
CA THR A 198 -19.46 13.64 -8.24
C THR A 198 -18.88 12.53 -9.12
N LYS A 199 -19.07 12.58 -10.45
CA LYS A 199 -18.53 11.55 -11.35
C LYS A 199 -17.01 11.58 -11.41
N THR A 200 -16.42 12.78 -11.40
CA THR A 200 -14.97 12.96 -11.39
C THR A 200 -14.35 12.35 -10.14
N VAL A 201 -14.91 12.61 -8.95
CA VAL A 201 -14.38 12.07 -7.70
C VAL A 201 -14.62 10.57 -7.58
N LEU A 202 -15.87 10.10 -7.77
CA LEU A 202 -16.19 8.68 -7.56
C LEU A 202 -15.63 7.78 -8.66
N GLY A 203 -15.80 8.16 -9.93
CA GLY A 203 -15.25 7.43 -11.07
C GLY A 203 -13.73 7.49 -11.11
N GLY A 204 -13.17 8.68 -10.84
CA GLY A 204 -11.73 8.89 -10.70
C GLY A 204 -11.14 8.02 -9.60
N LEU A 205 -11.81 7.88 -8.46
CA LEU A 205 -11.34 7.04 -7.36
C LEU A 205 -11.30 5.56 -7.72
N ILE A 206 -12.28 5.04 -8.47
CA ILE A 206 -12.25 3.65 -8.97
C ILE A 206 -11.04 3.45 -9.89
N LEU A 207 -10.86 4.34 -10.87
CA LEU A 207 -9.76 4.25 -11.83
C LEU A 207 -8.40 4.39 -11.14
N PHE A 208 -8.26 5.37 -10.24
CA PHE A 208 -7.09 5.55 -9.40
C PHE A 208 -6.79 4.28 -8.61
N GLY A 209 -7.80 3.66 -7.98
CA GLY A 209 -7.65 2.43 -7.21
C GLY A 209 -7.08 1.28 -8.02
N ILE A 210 -7.57 1.08 -9.24
CA ILE A 210 -7.09 0.03 -10.15
C ILE A 210 -5.61 0.25 -10.50
N VAL A 211 -5.29 1.45 -10.99
CA VAL A 211 -3.94 1.80 -11.45
C VAL A 211 -2.95 1.80 -10.28
N PHE A 212 -3.37 2.31 -9.13
CA PHE A 212 -2.60 2.32 -7.88
C PHE A 212 -2.35 0.90 -7.37
N ALA A 213 -3.33 0.00 -7.42
CA ALA A 213 -3.20 -1.39 -6.99
C ALA A 213 -2.14 -2.13 -7.81
N MET A 214 -2.18 -1.96 -9.14
CA MET A 214 -1.22 -2.56 -10.06
C MET A 214 0.19 -2.05 -9.79
N ASN A 215 0.38 -0.72 -9.74
CA ASN A 215 1.66 -0.11 -9.41
C ASN A 215 2.19 -0.60 -8.04
N SER A 216 1.31 -0.61 -7.04
CA SER A 216 1.64 -0.98 -5.67
C SER A 216 2.04 -2.45 -5.52
N ALA A 217 1.43 -3.36 -6.30
CA ALA A 217 1.80 -4.77 -6.36
C ALA A 217 3.22 -4.95 -6.91
N LEU A 218 3.55 -4.24 -8.00
CA LEU A 218 4.87 -4.32 -8.64
C LEU A 218 5.98 -3.81 -7.72
N HIS A 219 5.77 -2.69 -7.01
CA HIS A 219 6.69 -2.24 -5.96
C HIS A 219 6.91 -3.31 -4.88
N SER A 220 5.85 -4.01 -4.47
CA SER A 220 5.93 -5.05 -3.44
C SER A 220 6.66 -6.32 -3.92
N TYR A 221 6.64 -6.60 -5.22
CA TYR A 221 7.46 -7.64 -5.82
C TYR A 221 8.92 -7.20 -5.95
N LEU A 222 9.18 -5.99 -6.46
CA LEU A 222 10.53 -5.47 -6.67
C LEU A 222 11.35 -5.42 -5.37
N ILE A 223 10.75 -5.09 -4.23
CA ILE A 223 11.48 -5.08 -2.96
C ILE A 223 11.99 -6.48 -2.59
N LEU A 224 11.22 -7.52 -2.89
CA LEU A 224 11.66 -8.89 -2.66
C LEU A 224 12.69 -9.28 -3.71
N ALA A 225 12.46 -8.97 -4.98
CA ALA A 225 13.40 -9.28 -6.06
C ALA A 225 14.79 -8.63 -5.85
N TYR A 226 14.85 -7.38 -5.36
CA TYR A 226 16.11 -6.68 -5.06
C TYR A 226 16.73 -7.02 -3.70
N SER A 227 16.02 -7.73 -2.82
CA SER A 227 16.56 -8.06 -1.50
C SER A 227 17.38 -9.35 -1.56
N ASP A 228 18.66 -9.27 -1.18
CA ASP A 228 19.50 -10.44 -0.91
C ASP A 228 18.91 -11.30 0.23
N SER A 229 19.10 -12.62 0.17
CA SER A 229 18.53 -13.59 1.12
C SER A 229 18.87 -13.28 2.57
N ASP A 230 20.12 -12.91 2.84
CA ASP A 230 20.64 -12.76 4.21
C ASP A 230 20.20 -11.46 4.88
N LYS A 231 19.79 -10.46 4.08
CA LYS A 231 19.34 -9.14 4.55
C LYS A 231 17.88 -8.84 4.22
N ALA A 232 17.15 -9.82 3.71
CA ALA A 232 15.78 -9.65 3.23
C ALA A 232 14.85 -9.08 4.31
N ALA A 233 14.94 -9.56 5.55
CA ALA A 233 14.10 -9.08 6.63
C ALA A 233 14.32 -7.58 6.95
N LEU A 234 15.58 -7.13 6.97
CA LEU A 234 15.95 -5.74 7.23
C LEU A 234 15.53 -4.83 6.07
N ASN A 235 15.83 -5.22 4.83
CA ASN A 235 15.50 -4.44 3.64
C ASN A 235 13.98 -4.29 3.45
N VAL A 236 13.24 -5.38 3.64
CA VAL A 236 11.77 -5.38 3.61
C VAL A 236 11.22 -4.55 4.78
N GLY A 237 11.84 -4.63 5.96
CA GLY A 237 11.53 -3.80 7.11
C GLY A 237 11.65 -2.31 6.81
N PHE A 238 12.81 -1.88 6.30
CA PHE A 238 13.07 -0.49 5.89
C PHE A 238 12.03 0.03 4.88
N TYR A 239 11.76 -0.76 3.84
CA TYR A 239 10.75 -0.45 2.85
C TYR A 239 9.35 -0.27 3.45
N TYR A 240 8.97 -1.10 4.43
CA TYR A 240 7.70 -0.94 5.13
C TYR A 240 7.68 0.23 6.10
N MET A 241 8.81 0.62 6.69
CA MET A 241 8.92 1.84 7.47
C MET A 241 8.71 3.07 6.58
N ALA A 242 9.37 3.14 5.41
CA ALA A 242 9.14 4.21 4.44
C ALA A 242 7.68 4.26 3.97
N ASN A 243 7.07 3.10 3.69
CA ASN A 243 5.64 3.01 3.40
C ASN A 243 4.78 3.54 4.55
N ALA A 244 5.11 3.25 5.81
CA ALA A 244 4.35 3.75 6.95
C ALA A 244 4.52 5.27 7.13
N GLY A 245 5.74 5.78 6.94
CA GLY A 245 6.04 7.21 6.94
C GLY A 245 5.25 7.96 5.87
N GLY A 246 5.18 7.44 4.64
CA GLY A 246 4.40 8.05 3.56
C GLY A 246 2.91 8.12 3.88
N ARG A 247 2.37 7.08 4.53
CA ARG A 247 0.97 7.08 4.98
C ARG A 247 0.69 8.09 6.09
N LEU A 248 1.60 8.20 7.06
CA LEU A 248 1.50 9.21 8.12
C LEU A 248 1.54 10.62 7.52
N PHE A 249 2.53 10.88 6.67
CA PHE A 249 2.69 12.15 5.96
C PHE A 249 1.45 12.49 5.15
N GLY A 250 0.94 11.54 4.36
CA GLY A 250 -0.25 11.76 3.56
C GLY A 250 -1.51 11.98 4.39
N THR A 251 -1.71 11.22 5.47
CA THR A 251 -2.88 11.39 6.35
C THR A 251 -2.85 12.77 7.03
N LEU A 252 -1.69 13.22 7.50
CA LEU A 252 -1.53 14.54 8.12
C LEU A 252 -1.82 15.67 7.12
N LEU A 253 -1.21 15.58 5.92
CA LEU A 253 -1.45 16.56 4.86
C LEU A 253 -2.90 16.51 4.35
N SER A 254 -3.57 15.36 4.42
CA SER A 254 -4.98 15.24 4.02
C SER A 254 -5.86 16.21 4.80
N GLY A 255 -5.72 16.25 6.13
CA GLY A 255 -6.46 17.20 6.96
C GLY A 255 -6.02 18.64 6.75
N LEU A 256 -4.71 18.91 6.80
CA LEU A 256 -4.17 20.28 6.72
C LEU A 256 -4.48 20.96 5.38
N ILE A 257 -4.27 20.26 4.27
CA ILE A 257 -4.47 20.83 2.94
C ILE A 257 -5.96 20.97 2.64
N TYR A 258 -6.79 20.01 3.06
CA TYR A 258 -8.23 20.11 2.85
C TYR A 258 -8.83 21.32 3.57
N GLN A 259 -8.35 21.65 4.77
CA GLN A 259 -8.81 22.85 5.49
C GLN A 259 -8.48 24.15 4.76
N TRP A 260 -7.33 24.25 4.10
CA TRP A 260 -6.89 25.49 3.46
C TRP A 260 -7.30 25.60 1.99
N HIS A 261 -7.29 24.48 1.25
CA HIS A 261 -7.42 24.45 -0.21
C HIS A 261 -8.46 23.42 -0.70
N GLY A 262 -9.24 22.83 0.21
CA GLY A 262 -10.28 21.85 -0.13
C GLY A 262 -9.75 20.60 -0.82
N LEU A 263 -10.65 19.88 -1.50
CA LEU A 263 -10.31 18.66 -2.23
C LEU A 263 -9.35 18.93 -3.39
N SER A 264 -9.46 20.07 -4.07
CA SER A 264 -8.59 20.41 -5.19
C SER A 264 -7.11 20.47 -4.77
N GLY A 265 -6.80 21.14 -3.67
CA GLY A 265 -5.45 21.18 -3.11
C GLY A 265 -4.89 19.80 -2.77
N CYS A 266 -5.72 18.93 -2.18
CA CYS A 266 -5.34 17.54 -1.93
C CYS A 266 -5.01 16.78 -3.23
N MET A 267 -5.79 16.97 -4.30
CA MET A 267 -5.58 16.29 -5.58
C MET A 267 -4.31 16.76 -6.30
N TRP A 268 -3.99 18.06 -6.27
CA TRP A 268 -2.73 18.57 -6.82
C TRP A 268 -1.52 18.09 -6.02
N THR A 269 -1.61 18.08 -4.69
CA THR A 269 -0.54 17.57 -3.83
C THR A 269 -0.35 16.07 -4.03
N SER A 270 -1.45 15.32 -4.19
CA SER A 270 -1.42 13.91 -4.58
C SER A 270 -0.70 13.71 -5.90
N SER A 271 -1.00 14.53 -6.91
CA SER A 271 -0.37 14.48 -8.23
C SER A 271 1.14 14.69 -8.15
N ILE A 272 1.61 15.70 -7.39
CA ILE A 272 3.03 15.95 -7.14
C ILE A 272 3.69 14.71 -6.51
N CYS A 273 3.06 14.10 -5.51
CA CYS A 273 3.59 12.90 -4.87
C CYS A 273 3.68 11.72 -5.86
N VAL A 274 2.70 11.51 -6.73
CA VAL A 274 2.79 10.46 -7.76
C VAL A 274 3.92 10.74 -8.75
N ILE A 275 4.09 11.99 -9.19
CA ILE A 275 5.19 12.40 -10.09
C ILE A 275 6.55 12.12 -9.47
N ILE A 276 6.73 12.46 -8.18
CA ILE A 276 7.96 12.15 -7.44
C ILE A 276 8.17 10.63 -7.38
N ALA A 277 7.14 9.87 -7.05
CA ALA A 277 7.23 8.41 -6.99
C ALA A 277 7.62 7.80 -8.36
N ALA A 278 6.97 8.21 -9.44
CA ALA A 278 7.22 7.71 -10.78
C ALA A 278 8.61 8.12 -11.31
N SER A 279 9.01 9.38 -11.11
CA SER A 279 10.34 9.86 -11.53
C SER A 279 11.47 9.16 -10.76
N THR A 280 11.28 8.87 -9.48
CA THR A 280 12.25 8.11 -8.67
C THR A 280 12.48 6.70 -9.23
N VAL A 281 11.42 6.03 -9.71
CA VAL A 281 11.52 4.68 -10.29
C VAL A 281 12.39 4.62 -11.54
N VAL A 282 12.60 5.75 -12.25
CA VAL A 282 13.52 5.83 -13.40
C VAL A 282 14.95 5.44 -13.01
N ALA A 283 15.36 5.71 -11.77
CA ALA A 283 16.69 5.39 -11.26
C ALA A 283 16.91 3.91 -10.92
N LEU A 284 15.88 3.05 -11.03
CA LEU A 284 16.04 1.62 -10.81
C LEU A 284 16.80 0.96 -11.97
N PRO A 285 17.71 0.01 -11.69
CA PRO A 285 18.43 -0.72 -12.73
C PRO A 285 17.45 -1.55 -13.58
N ARG A 286 17.66 -1.50 -14.91
CA ARG A 286 16.83 -2.21 -15.89
C ARG A 286 17.54 -3.42 -16.51
N ASN A 287 18.85 -3.57 -16.31
CA ASN A 287 19.63 -4.69 -16.81
C ASN A 287 19.87 -5.76 -15.74
N ARG A 288 19.84 -7.01 -16.20
CA ARG A 288 19.96 -8.25 -15.41
C ARG A 288 21.29 -8.36 -14.67
N ASP A 289 22.37 -7.79 -15.22
CA ASP A 289 23.75 -8.02 -14.76
C ASP A 289 24.14 -7.29 -13.46
N ARG A 290 23.28 -6.39 -12.95
CA ARG A 290 23.48 -5.70 -11.66
C ARG A 290 22.58 -6.22 -10.53
N VAL A 291 21.68 -7.16 -10.84
CA VAL A 291 20.93 -7.87 -9.80
C VAL A 291 21.74 -9.13 -9.53
N ASN A 292 22.43 -9.15 -8.38
CA ASN A 292 23.33 -10.24 -7.99
C ASN A 292 22.80 -11.59 -8.46
N PRO A 293 23.56 -12.37 -9.26
CA PRO A 293 23.16 -13.72 -9.57
C PRO A 293 23.01 -14.44 -8.22
N VAL A 294 21.85 -15.06 -8.02
CA VAL A 294 21.62 -15.94 -6.89
C VAL A 294 22.58 -17.12 -7.07
N SER A 295 23.73 -17.05 -6.39
CA SER A 295 24.60 -18.19 -6.12
C SER A 295 24.15 -18.86 -4.83
#